data_AF-A0A968U287-F1
#
_entry.id   AF-A0A968U287-F1
#
_cell.length_a   1.000
_cell.length_b   1.000
_cell.length_c   1.000
_cell.angle_alpha   90.00
_cell.angle_beta   90.00
_cell.angle_gamma   90.00
#
_symmetry.space_group_name_H-M   'P 1'
#
loop_
_entity.id
_entity.type
_entity.pdbx_description
1 polymer ?
#
loop_
_entity_poly.entity_id
_entity_poly.type
_entity_poly.pdbx_seq_one_letter_code
_entity_poly.pdbx_strand_id
1 'polypeptide(L)'
;MAAGIDEALVGSGGGATTWTPVILAGGNAAVASLSLGSTTNFGLSLITNNLPRLSIANSGEVTIANLSTGIVHADGVGLLSSSLLVNADVAAGANIADTKLATISTAGKVSNAATTGTASNLPSTLVLRDGAGSFSAGTVTATFVGALTGNVTGSASDNVLKAGDTMTGNLVMSNQRQVRLSELLIKAPIMLPFRGPHRLDQTLL
;
A
#
# COMPACT_ATOMS: atom_id res chain seq x y z
N MET A 1 22.15 -46.66 -52.79
CA MET A 1 21.05 -46.40 -51.85
C MET A 1 20.31 -45.18 -52.35
N ALA A 2 19.08 -45.35 -52.86
CA ALA A 2 18.24 -44.20 -53.20
C ALA A 2 17.91 -43.47 -51.89
N ALA A 3 18.12 -42.17 -51.84
CA ALA A 3 17.63 -41.36 -50.72
C ALA A 3 16.10 -41.50 -50.70
N GLY A 4 15.55 -42.02 -49.60
CA GLY A 4 14.10 -42.04 -49.42
C GLY A 4 13.60 -40.60 -49.46
N ILE A 5 12.80 -40.28 -50.47
CA ILE A 5 12.02 -39.05 -50.48
C ILE A 5 10.77 -39.33 -49.64
N ASP A 6 10.50 -38.49 -48.64
CA ASP A 6 9.23 -38.56 -47.92
C ASP A 6 8.14 -38.14 -48.91
N GLU A 7 7.17 -39.01 -49.16
CA GLU A 7 6.04 -38.78 -50.07
C GLU A 7 4.74 -38.78 -49.26
N ALA A 8 3.79 -37.91 -49.64
CA ALA A 8 2.46 -37.87 -49.05
C ALA A 8 1.42 -38.18 -50.11
N LEU A 9 0.46 -39.04 -49.75
CA LEU A 9 -0.64 -39.42 -50.61
C LEU A 9 -1.71 -38.32 -50.59
N VAL A 10 -1.84 -37.57 -51.68
CA VAL A 10 -2.85 -36.52 -51.80
C VAL A 10 -3.99 -37.01 -52.67
N GLY A 11 -5.22 -36.88 -52.19
CA GLY A 11 -6.43 -37.15 -52.97
C GLY A 11 -6.81 -35.94 -53.81
N SER A 12 -6.87 -36.12 -55.13
CA SER A 12 -7.64 -35.21 -55.98
C SER A 12 -9.12 -35.51 -55.75
N GLY A 13 -10.00 -34.50 -55.71
CA GLY A 13 -11.43 -34.61 -55.35
C GLY A 13 -12.29 -35.58 -56.19
N GLY A 14 -11.71 -36.43 -57.04
CA GLY A 14 -12.35 -37.50 -57.80
C GLY A 14 -11.86 -38.93 -57.45
N GLY A 15 -11.23 -39.13 -56.30
CA GLY A 15 -10.83 -40.47 -55.81
C GLY A 15 -9.53 -41.02 -56.39
N ALA A 16 -8.86 -40.29 -57.28
CA ALA A 16 -7.49 -40.57 -57.68
C ALA A 16 -6.52 -39.99 -56.64
N THR A 17 -5.68 -40.85 -56.07
CA THR A 17 -4.61 -40.44 -55.16
C THR A 17 -3.27 -40.43 -55.89
N THR A 18 -2.48 -39.40 -55.65
CA THR A 18 -1.13 -39.24 -56.21
C THR A 18 -0.15 -39.05 -55.07
N TRP A 19 0.95 -39.80 -55.10
CA TRP A 19 2.08 -39.54 -54.22
C TRP A 19 2.78 -38.29 -54.74
N THR A 20 2.62 -37.19 -54.01
CA THR A 20 3.36 -35.96 -54.26
C THR A 20 4.53 -35.90 -53.28
N PRO A 21 5.74 -35.49 -53.71
CA PRO A 21 6.85 -35.26 -52.79
C PRO A 21 6.38 -34.37 -51.64
N VAL A 22 6.65 -34.79 -50.40
CA VAL A 22 6.30 -34.00 -49.22
C VAL A 22 7.00 -32.64 -49.33
N ILE A 23 6.24 -31.60 -49.03
CA ILE A 23 6.56 -30.17 -49.21
C ILE A 23 7.82 -29.72 -48.41
N LEU A 24 8.49 -30.60 -47.66
CA LEU A 24 9.63 -30.28 -46.80
C LEU A 24 10.95 -30.53 -47.53
N ALA A 25 11.56 -29.46 -48.05
CA ALA A 25 12.91 -29.52 -48.58
C ALA A 25 13.93 -29.72 -47.44
N GLY A 26 14.37 -30.97 -47.22
CA GLY A 26 15.59 -31.32 -46.48
C GLY A 26 15.81 -30.71 -45.07
N GLY A 27 14.78 -30.16 -44.41
CA GLY A 27 15.00 -29.48 -43.12
C GLY A 27 13.96 -28.46 -42.68
N ASN A 28 12.66 -28.76 -42.77
CA ASN A 28 11.55 -27.99 -42.16
C ASN A 28 11.00 -26.78 -42.96
N ALA A 29 11.46 -26.53 -44.18
CA ALA A 29 10.92 -25.44 -45.00
C ALA A 29 9.89 -25.96 -46.00
N ALA A 30 8.67 -25.41 -45.94
CA ALA A 30 7.64 -25.67 -46.93
C ALA A 30 7.92 -24.86 -48.21
N VAL A 31 7.96 -25.52 -49.37
CA VAL A 31 8.18 -24.84 -50.67
C VAL A 31 6.93 -24.12 -51.21
N ALA A 32 5.81 -24.20 -50.49
CA ALA A 32 4.56 -23.48 -50.73
C ALA A 32 3.79 -23.31 -49.40
N SER A 33 2.77 -22.46 -49.37
CA SER A 33 1.90 -22.29 -48.20
C SER A 33 1.23 -23.61 -47.81
N LEU A 34 1.43 -24.05 -46.57
CA LEU A 34 0.84 -25.28 -46.03
C LEU A 34 -0.29 -24.94 -45.06
N SER A 35 -1.51 -25.39 -45.36
CA SER A 35 -2.65 -25.31 -44.44
C SER A 35 -2.74 -26.61 -43.63
N LEU A 36 -2.65 -26.52 -42.31
CA LEU A 36 -2.79 -27.64 -41.39
C LEU A 36 -4.12 -27.53 -40.65
N GLY A 37 -4.90 -28.61 -40.65
CA GLY A 37 -6.24 -28.65 -40.07
C GLY A 37 -6.70 -30.08 -39.80
N SER A 38 -7.67 -30.23 -38.89
CA SER A 38 -8.37 -31.50 -38.64
C SER A 38 -9.87 -31.23 -38.68
N THR A 39 -10.61 -32.02 -39.44
CA THR A 39 -12.09 -32.03 -39.45
C THR A 39 -12.66 -33.13 -38.56
N THR A 40 -11.81 -33.74 -37.74
CA THR A 40 -12.13 -34.88 -36.88
C THR A 40 -11.97 -34.50 -35.41
N ASN A 41 -12.39 -35.35 -34.48
CA ASN A 41 -12.30 -35.09 -33.04
C ASN A 41 -10.88 -35.29 -32.46
N PHE A 42 -9.84 -35.14 -33.28
CA PHE A 42 -8.44 -35.23 -32.87
C PHE A 42 -7.78 -33.86 -32.89
N GLY A 43 -6.91 -33.62 -31.92
CA GLY A 43 -6.12 -32.39 -31.84
C GLY A 43 -5.04 -32.31 -32.94
N LEU A 44 -4.53 -31.11 -33.14
CA LEU A 44 -3.40 -30.82 -34.02
C LEU A 44 -2.17 -30.53 -33.16
N SER A 45 -1.01 -31.08 -33.50
CA SER A 45 0.22 -30.84 -32.73
C SER A 45 1.42 -30.64 -33.64
N LEU A 46 2.16 -29.56 -33.41
CA LEU A 46 3.49 -29.38 -33.95
C LEU A 46 4.46 -30.06 -32.99
N ILE A 47 5.13 -31.10 -33.48
CA ILE A 47 6.00 -31.97 -32.68
C ILE A 47 7.43 -31.80 -33.17
N THR A 48 8.36 -31.63 -32.24
CA THR A 48 9.81 -31.66 -32.52
C THR A 48 10.48 -32.57 -31.52
N ASN A 49 11.36 -33.47 -31.97
CA ASN A 49 12.03 -34.45 -31.08
C ASN A 49 11.03 -35.20 -30.17
N ASN A 50 9.93 -35.67 -30.77
CA ASN A 50 8.85 -36.40 -30.09
C ASN A 50 8.13 -35.64 -28.96
N LEU A 51 8.28 -34.32 -28.87
CA LEU A 51 7.60 -33.47 -27.90
C LEU A 51 6.70 -32.44 -28.60
N PRO A 52 5.41 -32.33 -28.21
CA PRO A 52 4.56 -31.24 -28.66
C PRO A 52 5.14 -29.90 -28.24
N ARG A 53 5.15 -28.92 -29.16
CA ARG A 53 5.56 -27.53 -28.90
C ARG A 53 4.38 -26.59 -28.91
N LEU A 54 3.51 -26.77 -29.90
CA LEU A 54 2.23 -26.10 -30.02
C LEU A 54 1.18 -27.17 -30.31
N SER A 55 0.15 -27.25 -29.48
CA SER A 55 -0.97 -28.17 -29.67
C SER A 55 -2.29 -27.43 -29.60
N ILE A 56 -3.20 -27.78 -30.50
CA ILE A 56 -4.60 -27.40 -30.48
C ILE A 56 -5.38 -28.66 -30.11
N ALA A 57 -6.01 -28.68 -28.95
CA ALA A 57 -6.86 -29.79 -28.54
C ALA A 57 -8.10 -29.87 -29.44
N ASN A 58 -8.78 -31.03 -29.46
CA ASN A 58 -10.06 -31.17 -30.17
C ASN A 58 -11.17 -30.27 -29.61
N SER A 59 -11.00 -29.75 -28.40
CA SER A 59 -11.85 -28.74 -27.77
C SER A 59 -11.56 -27.30 -28.22
N GLY A 60 -10.49 -27.08 -29.01
CA GLY A 60 -10.04 -25.76 -29.45
C GLY A 60 -9.07 -25.05 -28.50
N GLU A 61 -8.74 -25.66 -27.35
CA GLU A 61 -7.71 -25.13 -26.45
C GLU A 61 -6.33 -25.16 -27.12
N VAL A 62 -5.59 -24.06 -27.02
CA VAL A 62 -4.25 -23.92 -27.59
C VAL A 62 -3.22 -23.91 -26.47
N THR A 63 -2.25 -24.82 -26.54
CA THR A 63 -1.19 -24.94 -25.53
C THR A 63 0.19 -24.77 -26.18
N ILE A 64 1.02 -23.93 -25.55
CA ILE A 64 2.45 -23.87 -25.81
C ILE A 64 3.14 -24.60 -24.66
N ALA A 65 3.67 -25.79 -24.92
CA ALA A 65 4.02 -26.78 -23.88
C ALA A 65 5.17 -26.37 -22.95
N ASN A 66 5.89 -25.30 -23.25
CA ASN A 66 7.06 -24.84 -22.50
C ASN A 66 6.78 -23.60 -21.62
N LEU A 67 5.52 -23.18 -21.49
CA LEU A 67 5.10 -22.11 -20.59
C LEU A 67 4.61 -22.70 -19.25
N SER A 68 4.78 -21.94 -18.18
CA SER A 68 4.32 -22.21 -16.81
C SER A 68 3.13 -21.30 -16.46
N THR A 69 2.76 -21.23 -15.19
CA THR A 69 1.77 -20.27 -14.68
C THR A 69 2.30 -18.83 -14.71
N GLY A 70 1.38 -17.86 -14.76
CA GLY A 70 1.69 -16.44 -14.64
C GLY A 70 1.49 -15.68 -15.95
N ILE A 71 2.38 -14.72 -16.20
CA ILE A 71 2.37 -13.85 -17.39
C ILE A 71 3.23 -14.49 -18.47
N VAL A 72 2.79 -14.40 -19.72
CA VAL A 72 3.60 -14.77 -20.89
C VAL A 72 4.38 -13.55 -21.37
N HIS A 73 5.69 -13.71 -21.51
CA HIS A 73 6.60 -12.72 -22.06
C HIS A 73 7.02 -13.11 -23.47
N ALA A 74 7.27 -12.11 -24.31
CA ALA A 74 7.95 -12.26 -25.57
C ALA A 74 9.19 -11.38 -25.54
N ASP A 75 10.35 -11.92 -25.90
CA ASP A 75 11.56 -11.12 -26.06
C ASP A 75 11.60 -10.42 -27.42
N GLY A 76 12.69 -9.68 -27.69
CA GLY A 76 12.87 -8.94 -28.94
C GLY A 76 12.97 -9.82 -30.21
N VAL A 77 13.16 -11.14 -30.06
CA VAL A 77 13.17 -12.09 -31.18
C VAL A 77 11.91 -12.97 -31.23
N GLY A 78 10.94 -12.71 -30.34
CA GLY A 78 9.67 -13.43 -30.29
C GLY A 78 9.73 -14.77 -29.56
N LEU A 79 10.80 -15.05 -28.80
CA LEU A 79 10.84 -16.22 -27.92
C LEU A 79 9.85 -15.99 -26.79
N LEU A 80 8.93 -16.94 -26.63
CA LEU A 80 7.94 -16.90 -25.56
C LEU A 80 8.48 -17.60 -24.31
N SER A 81 8.33 -16.93 -23.18
CA SER A 81 8.59 -17.48 -21.84
C SER A 81 7.45 -17.09 -20.90
N SER A 82 7.49 -17.59 -19.67
CA SER A 82 6.52 -17.20 -18.65
C SER A 82 7.20 -17.01 -17.31
N SER A 83 6.69 -16.09 -16.49
CA SER A 83 7.07 -15.99 -15.08
C SER A 83 5.91 -15.51 -14.21
N LEU A 84 6.13 -15.57 -12.89
CA LEU A 84 5.33 -14.77 -11.96
C LEU A 84 5.54 -13.27 -12.23
N LEU A 85 4.65 -12.46 -11.67
CA LEU A 85 4.75 -11.00 -11.71
C LEU A 85 6.08 -10.53 -11.11
N VAL A 86 6.80 -9.70 -11.84
CA VAL A 86 8.03 -9.02 -11.44
C VAL A 86 7.88 -7.51 -11.62
N ASN A 87 8.79 -6.73 -11.02
CA ASN A 87 8.74 -5.27 -11.11
C ASN A 87 8.80 -4.75 -12.56
N ALA A 88 9.49 -5.46 -13.44
CA ALA A 88 9.60 -5.10 -14.85
C ALA A 88 8.27 -5.22 -15.62
N ASP A 89 7.30 -5.97 -15.10
CA ASP A 89 5.98 -6.11 -15.73
C ASP A 89 5.11 -4.85 -15.58
N VAL A 90 5.45 -3.98 -14.64
CA VAL A 90 4.77 -2.70 -14.42
C VAL A 90 5.68 -1.59 -14.92
N ALA A 91 5.26 -0.92 -16.01
CA ALA A 91 6.01 0.21 -16.54
C ALA A 91 6.12 1.33 -15.50
N ALA A 92 7.22 2.08 -15.50
CA ALA A 92 7.45 3.17 -14.54
C ALA A 92 6.35 4.27 -14.57
N GLY A 93 5.70 4.45 -15.73
CA GLY A 93 4.56 5.36 -15.91
C GLY A 93 3.20 4.66 -15.95
N ALA A 94 3.10 3.42 -15.50
CA ALA A 94 1.85 2.68 -15.53
C ALA A 94 0.80 3.37 -14.65
N ASN A 95 -0.34 3.73 -15.24
CA ASN A 95 -1.49 4.23 -14.49
C ASN A 95 -2.29 3.05 -13.93
N ILE A 96 -1.91 2.57 -12.75
CA ILE A 96 -2.64 1.51 -12.05
C ILE A 96 -3.82 2.14 -11.31
N ALA A 97 -4.98 2.15 -11.96
CA ALA A 97 -6.20 2.72 -11.38
C ALA A 97 -6.64 1.98 -10.11
N ASP A 98 -7.20 2.71 -9.14
CA ASP A 98 -7.63 2.18 -7.84
C ASP A 98 -8.61 1.00 -7.95
N THR A 99 -9.45 0.97 -8.98
CA THR A 99 -10.40 -0.13 -9.23
C THR A 99 -9.71 -1.46 -9.57
N LYS A 100 -8.41 -1.44 -9.84
CA LYS A 100 -7.57 -2.62 -10.07
C LYS A 100 -6.75 -3.02 -8.84
N LEU A 101 -6.72 -2.20 -7.79
CA LEU A 101 -6.05 -2.50 -6.53
C LEU A 101 -7.03 -3.21 -5.59
N ALA A 102 -6.60 -4.33 -5.02
CA ALA A 102 -7.34 -4.98 -3.95
C ALA A 102 -7.14 -4.22 -2.62
N THR A 103 -8.16 -4.22 -1.76
CA THR A 103 -8.04 -3.67 -0.40
C THR A 103 -6.97 -4.44 0.38
N ILE A 104 -5.97 -3.73 0.87
CA ILE A 104 -4.90 -4.30 1.71
C ILE A 104 -5.41 -4.36 3.15
N SER A 105 -5.88 -5.53 3.59
CA SER A 105 -6.45 -5.72 4.94
C SER A 105 -5.46 -6.26 5.96
N THR A 106 -4.33 -6.83 5.53
CA THR A 106 -3.31 -7.37 6.43
C THR A 106 -2.32 -6.28 6.84
N ALA A 107 -2.14 -6.09 8.15
CA ALA A 107 -1.18 -5.14 8.70
C ALA A 107 0.26 -5.42 8.22
N GLY A 108 1.05 -4.36 8.04
CA GLY A 108 2.47 -4.46 7.67
C GLY A 108 2.76 -4.71 6.19
N LYS A 109 1.74 -4.78 5.31
CA LYS A 109 1.93 -4.94 3.86
C LYS A 109 2.30 -3.64 3.14
N VAL A 110 1.85 -2.50 3.66
CA VAL A 110 2.27 -1.17 3.19
C VAL A 110 3.39 -0.69 4.11
N SER A 111 4.59 -0.50 3.56
CA SER A 111 5.68 0.16 4.29
C SER A 111 5.33 1.63 4.52
N ASN A 112 5.72 2.20 5.66
CA ASN A 112 5.50 3.63 5.93
C ASN A 112 6.15 4.52 4.85
N ALA A 113 7.27 4.08 4.26
CA ALA A 113 7.93 4.80 3.17
C ALA A 113 7.09 4.85 1.86
N ALA A 114 6.08 3.99 1.72
CA ALA A 114 5.10 4.06 0.65
C ALA A 114 3.94 5.02 0.97
N THR A 115 3.94 5.62 2.15
CA THR A 115 2.99 6.66 2.57
C THR A 115 3.70 7.99 2.74
N THR A 116 2.95 9.06 2.94
CA THR A 116 3.51 10.39 3.27
C THR A 116 3.71 10.61 4.77
N GLY A 117 3.65 9.55 5.59
CA GLY A 117 3.78 9.64 7.04
C GLY A 117 5.16 10.10 7.49
N THR A 118 5.21 11.10 8.38
CA THR A 118 6.45 11.58 9.01
C THR A 118 6.24 11.86 10.50
N ALA A 119 7.29 11.70 11.29
CA ALA A 119 7.29 12.08 12.71
C ALA A 119 7.52 13.58 12.92
N SER A 120 7.90 14.30 11.87
CA SER A 120 8.07 15.75 11.88
C SER A 120 6.74 16.47 11.65
N ASN A 121 6.58 17.65 12.23
CA ASN A 121 5.43 18.51 12.03
C ASN A 121 5.48 19.18 10.63
N LEU A 122 5.11 18.45 9.58
CA LEU A 122 5.01 18.95 8.20
C LEU A 122 3.54 19.17 7.77
N PRO A 123 3.26 20.20 6.95
CA PRO A 123 1.92 20.39 6.39
C PRO A 123 1.50 19.24 5.47
N SER A 124 0.21 18.89 5.50
CA SER A 124 -0.42 17.94 4.57
C SER A 124 0.20 16.54 4.50
N THR A 125 0.85 16.10 5.57
CA THR A 125 1.38 14.74 5.71
C THR A 125 0.59 13.92 6.72
N LEU A 126 0.62 12.59 6.59
CA LEU A 126 0.15 11.71 7.65
C LEU A 126 1.07 11.82 8.88
N VAL A 127 0.51 11.61 10.07
CA VAL A 127 1.28 11.60 11.33
C VAL A 127 1.86 10.21 11.56
N LEU A 128 3.19 10.12 11.66
CA LEU A 128 3.90 8.92 12.07
C LEU A 128 4.50 9.10 13.46
N ARG A 129 4.68 8.01 14.20
CA ARG A 129 5.43 8.04 15.47
C ARG A 129 6.93 7.88 15.21
N ASP A 130 7.75 8.56 16.00
CA ASP A 130 9.20 8.40 16.00
C ASP A 130 9.63 7.06 16.63
N GLY A 131 10.95 6.82 16.66
CA GLY A 131 11.52 5.61 17.25
C GLY A 131 11.30 5.44 18.75
N ALA A 132 10.91 6.53 19.46
CA ALA A 132 10.54 6.49 20.87
C ALA A 132 9.02 6.35 21.08
N GLY A 133 8.24 6.33 20.00
CA GLY A 133 6.77 6.24 20.03
C GLY A 133 6.05 7.57 20.21
N SER A 134 6.74 8.71 20.08
CA SER A 134 6.16 10.06 20.15
C SER A 134 5.78 10.58 18.77
N PHE A 135 4.91 11.57 18.69
CA PHE A 135 4.65 12.33 17.45
C PHE A 135 4.85 13.83 17.72
N SER A 136 5.34 14.57 16.73
CA SER A 136 5.48 16.02 16.80
C SER A 136 4.36 16.71 16.03
N ALA A 137 3.63 17.61 16.69
CA ALA A 137 2.60 18.43 16.08
C ALA A 137 2.68 19.85 16.66
N GLY A 138 2.28 20.86 15.87
CA GLY A 138 2.20 22.24 16.33
C GLY A 138 0.99 22.48 17.24
N THR A 139 -0.21 22.44 16.66
CA THR A 139 -1.48 22.54 17.38
C THR A 139 -2.35 21.34 17.05
N VAL A 140 -2.87 20.69 18.10
CA VAL A 140 -3.83 19.59 17.96
C VAL A 140 -5.20 20.12 18.36
N THR A 141 -6.06 20.36 17.37
CA THR A 141 -7.46 20.71 17.60
C THR A 141 -8.27 19.43 17.83
N ALA A 142 -8.52 19.09 19.09
CA ALA A 142 -9.27 17.90 19.47
C ALA A 142 -10.14 18.16 20.70
N THR A 143 -11.28 17.48 20.77
CA THR A 143 -12.06 17.35 22.01
C THR A 143 -11.64 16.06 22.70
N PHE A 144 -11.12 16.18 23.92
CA PHE A 144 -10.77 15.02 24.73
C PHE A 144 -11.96 14.61 25.60
N VAL A 145 -12.31 13.33 25.57
CA VAL A 145 -13.33 12.74 26.46
C VAL A 145 -12.61 11.84 27.45
N GLY A 146 -12.70 12.16 28.74
CA GLY A 146 -12.00 11.44 29.82
C GLY A 146 -10.82 12.21 30.42
N ALA A 147 -10.07 11.56 31.31
CA ALA A 147 -8.91 12.15 31.96
C ALA A 147 -7.68 12.15 31.04
N LEU A 148 -6.97 13.28 30.97
CA LEU A 148 -5.65 13.37 30.35
C LEU A 148 -4.60 13.02 31.41
N THR A 149 -3.84 11.95 31.17
CA THR A 149 -2.77 11.49 32.05
C THR A 149 -1.41 11.89 31.50
N GLY A 150 -0.43 12.10 32.38
CA GLY A 150 0.92 12.56 32.02
C GLY A 150 1.14 14.04 32.31
N ASN A 151 2.26 14.57 31.83
CA ASN A 151 2.64 15.97 32.04
C ASN A 151 1.95 16.87 31.01
N VAL A 152 1.16 17.83 31.47
CA VAL A 152 0.57 18.88 30.63
C VAL A 152 1.22 20.19 31.02
N THR A 153 2.13 20.67 30.17
CA THR A 153 2.78 21.97 30.37
C THR A 153 1.93 23.07 29.74
N GLY A 154 1.54 24.08 30.52
CA GLY A 154 0.70 25.21 30.07
C GLY A 154 -0.64 25.30 30.81
N SER A 155 -1.53 26.18 30.36
CA SER A 155 -2.87 26.31 30.94
C SER A 155 -3.79 25.27 30.33
N ALA A 156 -4.18 24.25 31.10
CA ALA A 156 -5.15 23.23 30.64
C ALA A 156 -6.58 23.80 30.50
N SER A 157 -6.85 24.98 31.07
CA SER A 157 -8.10 25.72 30.94
C SER A 157 -7.85 27.22 31.08
N ASP A 158 -8.70 28.05 30.49
CA ASP A 158 -8.72 29.51 30.74
C ASP A 158 -9.28 29.88 32.12
N ASN A 159 -9.70 28.88 32.92
CA ASN A 159 -10.18 29.06 34.29
C ASN A 159 -9.20 28.49 35.31
N VAL A 160 -9.18 29.12 36.50
CA VAL A 160 -8.33 28.76 37.63
C VAL A 160 -8.60 27.31 38.05
N LEU A 161 -7.68 26.45 37.60
CA LEU A 161 -7.02 25.39 38.34
C LEU A 161 -7.91 24.35 39.03
N LYS A 162 -7.58 23.08 38.79
CA LYS A 162 -8.10 22.01 39.63
C LYS A 162 -7.60 22.25 41.06
N ALA A 163 -8.29 21.70 42.05
CA ALA A 163 -7.83 21.80 43.44
C ALA A 163 -6.35 21.36 43.55
N GLY A 164 -5.49 22.25 44.05
CA GLY A 164 -4.08 21.97 44.30
C GLY A 164 -3.06 22.72 43.45
N ASP A 165 -3.45 23.43 42.38
CA ASP A 165 -2.47 24.20 41.61
C ASP A 165 -2.07 25.51 42.33
N THR A 166 -0.80 25.92 42.18
CA THR A 166 -0.26 27.15 42.79
C THR A 166 -0.28 28.31 41.80
N MET A 167 -0.92 29.43 42.17
CA MET A 167 -0.82 30.66 41.38
C MET A 167 0.50 31.38 41.67
N THR A 168 1.31 31.64 40.65
CA THR A 168 2.46 32.55 40.72
C THR A 168 2.07 33.91 40.15
N GLY A 169 2.15 34.97 40.96
CA GLY A 169 1.75 36.34 40.57
C GLY A 169 0.51 36.86 41.31
N ASN A 170 0.06 38.07 40.96
CA ASN A 170 -1.08 38.70 41.64
C ASN A 170 -2.40 38.04 41.20
N LEU A 171 -3.18 37.58 42.16
CA LEU A 171 -4.59 37.26 41.93
C LEU A 171 -5.38 38.56 41.73
N VAL A 172 -5.97 38.73 40.54
CA VAL A 172 -6.84 39.89 40.22
C VAL A 172 -8.30 39.46 40.23
N MET A 173 -9.07 39.94 41.20
CA MET A 173 -10.52 39.66 41.32
C MET A 173 -11.33 40.86 40.83
N SER A 174 -11.78 40.79 39.58
CA SER A 174 -12.47 41.90 38.88
C SER A 174 -13.79 42.34 39.53
N ASN A 175 -14.49 41.44 40.23
CA ASN A 175 -15.78 41.70 40.86
C ASN A 175 -15.70 42.14 42.33
N GLN A 176 -14.48 42.35 42.88
CA GLN A 176 -14.17 43.07 44.13
C GLN A 176 -14.94 42.69 45.40
N ARG A 177 -15.69 41.58 45.43
CA ARG A 177 -16.61 41.31 46.54
C ARG A 177 -15.92 40.89 47.82
N GLN A 178 -15.02 39.89 47.78
CA GLN A 178 -14.23 39.46 48.94
C GLN A 178 -13.25 38.34 48.57
N VAL A 179 -12.06 38.33 49.17
CA VAL A 179 -11.25 37.09 49.35
C VAL A 179 -11.48 36.61 50.78
N ARG A 180 -11.98 35.39 50.99
CA ARG A 180 -12.00 34.78 52.33
C ARG A 180 -10.92 33.70 52.38
N LEU A 181 -9.92 33.89 53.25
CA LEU A 181 -8.85 32.93 53.49
C LEU A 181 -9.12 32.24 54.84
N SER A 182 -9.58 30.99 54.81
CA SER A 182 -9.88 30.24 56.03
C SER A 182 -8.61 29.85 56.82
N GLU A 183 -7.44 29.78 56.16
CA GLU A 183 -6.19 29.25 56.73
C GLU A 183 -4.93 30.03 56.30
N LEU A 184 -4.88 31.36 56.55
CA LEU A 184 -3.67 32.13 56.28
C LEU A 184 -2.59 31.87 57.35
N LEU A 185 -1.53 31.15 57.01
CA LEU A 185 -0.35 30.97 57.86
C LEU A 185 0.80 31.91 57.45
N ILE A 186 1.13 32.90 58.30
CA ILE A 186 2.24 33.83 58.10
C ILE A 186 3.47 33.34 58.88
N LYS A 187 4.53 32.91 58.18
CA LYS A 187 5.75 32.34 58.80
C LYS A 187 6.84 33.37 59.16
N ALA A 188 6.72 34.63 58.74
CA ALA A 188 7.67 35.73 59.01
C ALA A 188 6.91 37.07 59.04
N PRO A 189 7.41 38.15 59.68
CA PRO A 189 6.72 39.45 59.69
C PRO A 189 6.62 40.01 58.26
N ILE A 190 5.47 39.81 57.64
CA ILE A 190 5.12 40.35 56.33
C ILE A 190 4.13 41.49 56.57
N MET A 191 4.50 42.70 56.16
CA MET A 191 3.59 43.85 56.16
C MET A 191 2.51 43.61 55.10
N LEU A 192 1.27 43.40 55.54
CA LEU A 192 0.09 43.39 54.67
C LEU A 192 -0.50 44.80 54.67
N PRO A 193 -0.27 45.63 53.62
CA PRO A 193 -0.85 46.95 53.56
C PRO A 193 -2.36 46.82 53.32
N PHE A 194 -3.18 47.06 54.34
CA PHE A 194 -4.61 47.24 54.12
C PHE A 194 -4.86 48.70 53.74
N ARG A 195 -5.55 48.91 52.62
CA ARG A 195 -5.99 50.25 52.20
C ARG A 195 -7.34 50.55 52.85
N GLY A 196 -7.32 50.92 54.12
CA GLY A 196 -8.49 51.38 54.88
C GLY A 196 -8.12 51.67 56.34
N PRO A 197 -8.85 52.54 57.06
CA PRO A 197 -8.50 52.88 58.44
C PRO A 197 -8.65 51.67 59.37
N HIS A 198 -7.52 51.23 59.94
CA HIS A 198 -7.48 50.21 60.97
C HIS A 198 -7.95 50.77 62.32
N ARG A 199 -9.02 50.23 62.88
CA ARG A 199 -9.27 50.29 64.33
C ARG A 199 -9.11 48.88 64.89
N LEU A 200 -7.97 48.63 65.52
CA LEU A 200 -7.79 47.51 66.45
C LEU A 200 -8.13 48.05 67.83
N ASP A 201 -9.37 47.85 68.29
CA ASP A 201 -9.69 48.01 69.71
C ASP A 201 -9.27 46.71 70.41
N GLN A 202 -8.09 46.73 71.04
CA GLN A 202 -7.69 45.67 71.96
C GLN A 202 -8.15 46.06 73.36
N THR A 203 -9.31 45.56 73.78
CA THR A 203 -9.68 45.56 75.19
C THR A 203 -8.89 44.46 75.88
N LEU A 204 -7.84 44.83 76.63
CA LEU A 204 -7.18 43.93 77.58
C LEU A 204 -8.14 43.63 78.74
N LEU A 205 -8.26 42.34 79.08
CA LEU A 205 -8.59 41.87 80.42
C LEU A 205 -7.28 41.51 81.13
#